data_AF-A0A354U6D3-F1
#
_entry.id   AF-A0A354U6D3-F1
#
_cell.length_a   1.000
_cell.length_b   1.000
_cell.length_c   1.000
_cell.angle_alpha   90.00
_cell.angle_beta   90.00
_cell.angle_gamma   90.00
#
_symmetry.space_group_name_H-M   'P 1'
#
loop_
_entity.id
_entity.type
_entity.pdbx_description
1 polymer ?
#
loop_
_entity_poly.entity_id
_entity_poly.type
_entity_poly.pdbx_seq_one_letter_code
_entity_poly.pdbx_strand_id
1 'polypeptide(L)'
;MSTQKEYWNSVADTKEFTTPMQSAVFCRYVNRDAAILDVGCGYGRVLSELHTLGFRKLCGIDFSEKLIARGKRQFPYLDLRVMENETIDFPDASLDAVLLCAVLTCIV
;
A
#
# COMPACT_ATOMS: atom_id res chain seq x y z
N MET A 1 -12.73 10.12 -11.51
CA MET A 1 -12.40 9.58 -10.17
C MET A 1 -13.54 8.82 -9.48
N SER A 2 -14.83 9.15 -9.63
CA SER A 2 -15.91 8.43 -8.91
C SER A 2 -16.04 6.95 -9.29
N THR A 3 -15.88 6.60 -10.57
CA THR A 3 -16.05 5.22 -11.08
C THR A 3 -15.02 4.23 -10.56
N GLN A 4 -13.75 4.64 -10.43
CA GLN A 4 -12.68 3.78 -9.90
C GLN A 4 -12.86 3.52 -8.40
N LYS A 5 -13.12 4.57 -7.61
CA LYS A 5 -13.36 4.42 -6.16
C LYS A 5 -14.55 3.50 -5.89
N GLU A 6 -15.65 3.67 -6.63
CA GLU A 6 -16.83 2.80 -6.56
C GLU A 6 -16.49 1.33 -6.89
N TYR A 7 -15.76 1.09 -7.98
CA TYR A 7 -15.33 -0.25 -8.38
C TYR A 7 -14.51 -0.94 -7.29
N TRP A 8 -13.42 -0.31 -6.82
CA TRP A 8 -12.54 -0.91 -5.82
C TRP A 8 -13.24 -1.12 -4.47
N ASN A 9 -14.15 -0.22 -4.10
CA ASN A 9 -15.02 -0.41 -2.95
C ASN A 9 -15.96 -1.60 -3.11
N SER A 10 -16.51 -1.85 -4.30
CA SER A 10 -17.44 -2.96 -4.53
C SER A 10 -16.78 -4.35 -4.43
N VAL A 11 -15.50 -4.46 -4.76
CA VAL A 11 -14.75 -5.72 -4.75
C VAL A 11 -13.88 -5.91 -3.51
N ALA A 12 -13.89 -4.97 -2.56
CA ALA A 12 -12.93 -4.92 -1.47
C ALA A 12 -12.85 -6.20 -0.62
N ASP A 13 -14.00 -6.85 -0.36
CA ASP A 13 -14.07 -8.04 0.48
C ASP A 13 -13.73 -9.34 -0.28
N THR A 14 -13.76 -9.34 -1.62
CA THR A 14 -13.57 -10.53 -2.46
C THR A 14 -12.30 -10.50 -3.30
N LYS A 15 -11.73 -9.31 -3.53
CA LYS A 15 -10.53 -9.14 -4.35
C LYS A 15 -9.33 -9.74 -3.63
N GLU A 16 -8.61 -10.63 -4.31
CA GLU A 16 -7.28 -11.09 -3.91
C GLU A 16 -6.23 -10.51 -4.86
N PHE A 17 -5.25 -9.81 -4.30
CA PHE A 17 -4.13 -9.27 -5.06
C PHE A 17 -3.00 -10.30 -5.09
N THR A 18 -2.64 -10.78 -6.27
CA THR A 18 -1.71 -11.92 -6.41
C THR A 18 -0.33 -11.55 -6.95
N THR A 19 -0.12 -10.31 -7.41
CA THR A 19 1.17 -9.86 -7.94
C THR A 19 2.27 -10.05 -6.88
N PRO A 20 3.26 -10.92 -7.10
CA PRO A 20 4.26 -11.21 -6.08
C PRO A 20 5.14 -9.98 -5.84
N MET A 21 5.42 -9.70 -4.57
CA MET A 21 6.47 -8.73 -4.21
C MET A 21 7.82 -9.42 -4.39
N GLN A 22 8.73 -8.79 -5.13
CA GLN A 22 10.10 -9.29 -5.29
C GLN A 22 10.96 -8.88 -4.08
N SER A 23 10.57 -9.33 -2.89
CA SER A 23 11.15 -8.91 -1.62
C SER A 23 12.65 -9.16 -1.52
N ALA A 24 13.14 -10.28 -2.05
CA ALA A 24 14.59 -10.57 -2.10
C ALA A 24 15.37 -9.50 -2.88
N VAL A 25 14.85 -9.03 -4.02
CA VAL A 25 15.46 -7.97 -4.81
C VAL A 25 15.35 -6.63 -4.08
N PHE A 26 14.17 -6.31 -3.55
CA PHE A 26 13.93 -5.09 -2.80
C PHE A 26 14.90 -4.93 -1.61
N CYS A 27 15.12 -6.01 -0.86
CA CYS A 27 16.03 -6.03 0.29
C CYS A 27 17.50 -5.82 -0.05
N ARG A 28 17.90 -5.92 -1.33
CA ARG A 28 19.27 -5.59 -1.76
C ARG A 28 19.51 -4.09 -1.85
N TYR A 29 18.45 -3.29 -1.96
CA TYR A 29 18.52 -1.85 -2.19
C TYR A 29 17.95 -1.03 -1.03
N VAL A 30 17.07 -1.61 -0.21
CA VAL A 30 16.37 -0.88 0.86
C VAL A 30 16.68 -1.47 2.23
N ASN A 31 17.25 -0.63 3.09
CA ASN A 31 17.60 -0.97 4.47
C ASN A 31 16.35 -1.15 5.35
N ARG A 32 16.46 -1.95 6.42
CA ARG A 32 15.32 -2.25 7.31
C ARG A 32 14.76 -1.04 8.05
N ASP A 33 15.59 -0.01 8.24
CA ASP A 33 15.20 1.24 8.91
C ASP A 33 14.60 2.28 7.95
N ALA A 34 14.47 1.95 6.66
CA ALA A 34 13.91 2.82 5.63
C ALA A 34 12.43 3.14 5.90
N ALA A 35 12.05 4.40 5.70
CA ALA A 35 10.67 4.84 5.61
C ALA A 35 10.09 4.52 4.23
N ILE A 36 9.10 3.63 4.19
CA ILE A 36 8.55 3.06 2.96
C ILE A 36 7.08 3.46 2.83
N LEU A 37 6.72 3.96 1.65
CA LEU A 37 5.35 4.22 1.24
C LEU A 37 4.92 3.24 0.15
N ASP A 38 3.76 2.59 0.31
CA ASP A 38 3.09 1.81 -0.74
C ASP A 38 1.87 2.58 -1.26
N VAL A 39 1.91 3.00 -2.53
CA VAL A 39 0.87 3.81 -3.15
C VAL A 39 -0.07 2.92 -3.95
N GLY A 40 -1.36 2.96 -3.62
CA GLY A 40 -2.33 1.97 -4.08
C GLY A 40 -2.15 0.65 -3.34
N CYS A 41 -1.98 0.71 -2.01
CA CYS A 41 -1.62 -0.45 -1.20
C CYS A 41 -2.75 -1.49 -1.07
N GLY A 42 -3.96 -1.18 -1.55
CA GLY A 42 -5.15 -2.00 -1.37
C GLY A 42 -5.41 -2.28 0.11
N TYR A 43 -5.45 -3.58 0.47
CA TYR A 43 -5.62 -4.00 1.87
C TYR A 43 -4.27 -4.23 2.60
N GLY A 44 -3.14 -3.81 2.03
CA GLY A 44 -1.84 -3.80 2.71
C GLY A 44 -1.03 -5.10 2.66
N ARG A 45 -1.30 -6.00 1.71
CA ARG A 45 -0.61 -7.31 1.60
C ARG A 45 0.92 -7.17 1.51
N VAL A 46 1.39 -6.29 0.62
CA VAL A 46 2.83 -6.08 0.38
C VAL A 46 3.51 -5.53 1.64
N LEU A 47 2.88 -4.56 2.31
CA LEU A 47 3.36 -4.02 3.57
C LEU A 47 3.40 -5.07 4.68
N SER A 48 2.40 -5.96 4.76
CA SER A 48 2.44 -7.07 5.70
C SER A 48 3.61 -8.02 5.43
N GLU A 49 3.93 -8.30 4.16
CA GLU A 49 5.11 -9.09 3.78
C GLU A 49 6.41 -8.38 4.17
N LEU A 50 6.53 -7.07 3.96
CA LEU A 50 7.70 -6.31 4.42
C LEU A 50 7.79 -6.27 5.95
N HIS A 51 6.66 -6.20 6.65
CA HIS A 51 6.63 -6.27 8.10
C HIS A 51 7.18 -7.61 8.62
N THR A 52 6.81 -8.75 8.02
CA THR A 52 7.38 -10.06 8.42
C THR A 52 8.88 -10.15 8.15
N LEU A 53 9.38 -9.41 7.16
CA LEU A 53 10.82 -9.31 6.84
C LEU A 53 11.61 -8.34 7.73
N GLY A 54 10.95 -7.67 8.69
CA GLY A 54 11.60 -6.82 9.69
C GLY A 54 11.54 -5.32 9.42
N PHE A 55 10.89 -4.88 8.34
CA PHE A 55 10.65 -3.44 8.15
C PHE A 55 9.60 -2.93 9.14
N ARG A 56 9.76 -1.70 9.63
CA ARG A 56 8.89 -1.14 10.67
C ARG A 56 8.30 0.23 10.33
N LYS A 57 8.97 1.04 9.51
CA LYS A 57 8.47 2.34 9.06
C LYS A 57 7.69 2.18 7.75
N LEU A 58 6.51 1.58 7.86
CA LEU A 58 5.68 1.19 6.73
C LEU A 58 4.38 1.99 6.73
N CYS A 59 4.08 2.69 5.63
CA CYS A 59 2.81 3.36 5.40
C CYS A 59 2.20 2.93 4.07
N GLY A 60 0.89 2.70 4.05
CA GLY A 60 0.14 2.38 2.85
C GLY A 60 -0.99 3.35 2.62
N ILE A 61 -1.15 3.81 1.38
CA ILE A 61 -2.23 4.70 0.98
C ILE A 61 -3.03 4.12 -0.17
N ASP A 62 -4.35 4.22 -0.09
CA ASP A 62 -5.28 3.81 -1.14
C ASP A 62 -6.54 4.69 -1.09
N PHE A 63 -7.15 5.00 -2.23
CA PHE A 63 -8.38 5.81 -2.27
C PHE A 63 -9.63 4.99 -1.85
N SER A 64 -9.55 3.65 -1.86
CA SER A 64 -10.65 2.77 -1.49
C SER A 64 -10.74 2.63 0.03
N GLU A 65 -11.70 3.34 0.62
CA GLU A 65 -12.03 3.25 2.03
C GLU A 65 -12.32 1.81 2.49
N LYS A 66 -12.97 1.00 1.64
CA LYS A 66 -13.30 -0.38 1.99
C LYS A 66 -12.06 -1.30 1.96
N LEU A 67 -11.13 -1.11 1.03
CA LEU A 67 -9.86 -1.84 1.03
C LEU A 67 -9.01 -1.48 2.26
N ILE A 68 -8.93 -0.19 2.61
CA ILE A 68 -8.25 0.25 3.83
C ILE A 68 -8.94 -0.30 5.08
N ALA A 69 -10.27 -0.29 5.14
CA ALA A 69 -11.01 -0.85 6.27
C ALA A 69 -10.76 -2.36 6.41
N ARG A 70 -10.71 -3.11 5.29
CA ARG A 70 -10.32 -4.52 5.29
C ARG A 70 -8.88 -4.70 5.81
N GLY A 71 -7.94 -3.91 5.29
CA GLY A 71 -6.54 -3.96 5.70
C GLY A 71 -6.36 -3.71 7.19
N LYS A 72 -7.05 -2.72 7.76
CA LYS A 72 -7.01 -2.44 9.21
C LYS A 72 -7.56 -3.59 10.07
N ARG A 73 -8.54 -4.35 9.57
CA ARG A 73 -9.04 -5.56 10.26
C ARG A 73 -8.04 -6.72 10.16
N GLN A 74 -7.42 -6.90 8.99
CA GLN A 74 -6.55 -8.04 8.71
C GLN A 74 -5.13 -7.85 9.28
N PHE A 75 -4.62 -6.62 9.26
CA PHE A 75 -3.27 -6.23 9.64
C PHE A 75 -3.30 -5.00 10.56
N PRO A 76 -3.81 -5.13 11.81
CA PRO A 76 -4.01 -3.99 12.72
C PRO A 76 -2.71 -3.30 13.15
N TYR A 77 -1.55 -3.88 12.84
CA TYR A 77 -0.22 -3.33 13.10
C TYR A 77 0.33 -2.45 11.96
N LEU A 78 -0.37 -2.35 10.83
CA LEU A 78 0.05 -1.49 9.70
C LEU A 78 -0.57 -0.09 9.79
N ASP A 79 0.20 0.91 9.40
CA ASP A 79 -0.31 2.26 9.13
C ASP A 79 -0.91 2.33 7.71
N LEU A 80 -2.23 2.18 7.63
CA LEU A 80 -3.01 2.24 6.40
C LEU A 80 -3.93 3.46 6.41
N ARG A 81 -3.84 4.30 5.38
CA ARG A 81 -4.57 5.57 5.30
C ARG A 81 -5.38 5.66 4.01
N VAL A 82 -6.56 6.27 4.10
CA VAL A 82 -7.35 6.61 2.93
C VAL A 82 -6.73 7.84 2.29
N MET A 83 -6.45 7.78 0.99
CA MET A 83 -6.05 8.94 0.20
C MET A 83 -7.30 9.74 -0.17
N GLU A 84 -7.52 10.87 0.49
CA GLU A 84 -8.69 11.73 0.26
C GLU A 84 -8.53 12.64 -0.96
N ASN A 85 -7.30 13.08 -1.23
CA ASN A 85 -6.95 14.00 -2.31
C ASN A 85 -5.97 13.34 -3.28
N GLU A 86 -5.83 13.86 -4.50
CA GLU A 86 -4.88 13.36 -5.51
C GLU A 86 -3.41 13.63 -5.16
N THR A 87 -3.16 14.27 -4.01
CA THR A 87 -1.84 14.65 -3.52
C THR A 87 -1.34 13.69 -2.45
N ILE A 88 -0.10 13.24 -2.60
CA ILE A 88 0.62 12.46 -1.58
C ILE A 88 1.13 13.43 -0.52
N ASP A 89 0.48 13.46 0.65
CA ASP A 89 0.78 14.37 1.75
C ASP A 89 1.89 13.83 2.66
N PHE A 90 3.13 13.91 2.18
CA PHE A 90 4.34 13.59 2.93
C PHE A 90 5.36 14.72 2.79
N PRO A 91 6.12 15.07 3.84
CA PRO A 91 7.16 16.07 3.73
C PRO A 91 8.23 15.68 2.70
N ASP A 92 8.81 16.67 2.03
CA ASP A 92 9.94 16.47 1.12
C ASP A 92 11.08 15.72 1.84
N ALA A 93 11.71 14.77 1.14
CA ALA A 93 12.81 13.93 1.63
C ALA A 93 12.50 13.13 2.92
N SER A 94 11.21 12.85 3.22
CA SER A 94 10.81 12.04 4.39
C SER A 94 10.72 10.54 4.14
N LEU A 95 10.74 10.12 2.87
CA LEU A 95 10.60 8.72 2.45
C LEU A 95 11.90 8.25 1.79
N ASP A 96 12.33 7.04 2.15
CA ASP A 96 13.52 6.39 1.60
C ASP A 96 13.18 5.52 0.38
N ALA A 97 11.94 5.00 0.31
CA ALA A 97 11.46 4.23 -0.83
C ALA A 97 9.94 4.36 -1.04
N VAL A 98 9.52 4.30 -2.31
CA VAL A 98 8.11 4.28 -2.72
C VAL A 98 7.85 3.04 -3.58
N LEU A 99 6.75 2.34 -3.30
CA LEU A 99 6.31 1.14 -4.01
C LEU A 99 5.08 1.44 -4.85
N LEU A 100 5.07 0.84 -6.05
CA LEU A 100 3.97 0.86 -7.01
C LEU A 100 3.69 -0.57 -7.47
N CYS A 101 3.15 -1.41 -6.59
CA CYS A 101 2.93 -2.82 -6.90
C CYS A 101 1.62 -3.01 -7.68
N ALA A 102 1.72 -3.21 -9.00
CA ALA A 102 0.59 -3.37 -9.94
C ALA A 102 -0.40 -2.18 -10.03
N VAL A 103 -0.26 -1.13 -9.22
CA VAL A 103 -1.16 0.03 -9.20
C VAL A 103 -1.29 0.74 -10.56
N LEU A 104 -0.19 0.90 -11.30
CA LEU A 104 -0.20 1.60 -12.60
C LEU A 104 -0.97 0.84 -13.68
N THR A 105 -1.26 -0.45 -13.47
CA THR A 105 -2.07 -1.25 -14.41
C THR A 105 -3.56 -0.96 -14.31
N CYS A 106 -3.98 -0.23 -13.26
CA CYS A 106 -5.37 0.09 -12.95
C CYS A 106 -5.73 1.54 -13.32
N ILE A 107 -4.76 2.32 -13.80
CA ILE A 107 -4.97 3.70 -14.23
C ILE A 107 -5.49 3.67 -15.68
N VAL A 108 -6.65 4.27 -15.88
CA VAL A 108 -7.35 4.38 -17.18
C VAL A 108 -7.60 5.83 -17.53
#